data_AF-A0A9E0MM02-F1
#
_entry.id   AF-A0A9E0MM02-F1
#
_cell.length_a   1.000
_cell.length_b   1.000
_cell.length_c   1.000
_cell.angle_alpha   90.00
_cell.angle_beta   90.00
_cell.angle_gamma   90.00
#
_symmetry.space_group_name_H-M   'P 1'
#
loop_
_entity.id
_entity.type
_entity.pdbx_description
1 polymer ?
#
loop_
_entity_poly.entity_id
_entity_poly.type
_entity_poly.pdbx_seq_one_letter_code
_entity_poly.pdbx_strand_id
1 'polypeptide(L)'
;MTAERKRPLISANMVTEARLVTMPLIAWLIYRGAETGNNDYLWFALAFGTLIGCTDFVDGYLARKYGPTVFGGLLDPIADKVFIALAYMPFADDQVGLVPAWACAFMFVREFLVTALRSAYEQRALSLKTSYLAKAKTWTQMQGIGMMVLFPLIGRDRPMTIIFWIGIIGPLVAAAALYAIKRKLWRGAFWMSAAFVGVLAIHTHDPSWTMKAVMGLIVGITWLSGLDYVIAGFTQLRGRGDFNRSDFVRLVGSLALPLTAFAALTESPAPAWPIITLVCLELAVGGLDNLLSHHQRAAGAIAWGARTLGASLLLGLTVAVPDQATALAIAALVLSLVGVGREFWRGRDYYLDKRIRRAANAAAAAS
;
A
#
# COMPACT_ATOMS: atom_id res chain seq x y z
N MET A 1 4.39 7.46 -42.78
CA MET A 1 3.17 8.03 -42.18
C MET A 1 2.74 7.13 -41.03
N THR A 2 3.16 7.46 -39.80
CA THR A 2 2.71 6.77 -38.59
C THR A 2 1.25 7.16 -38.34
N ALA A 3 0.34 6.18 -38.36
CA ALA A 3 -1.08 6.42 -38.08
C ALA A 3 -1.21 7.17 -36.75
N GLU A 4 -1.82 8.35 -36.81
CA GLU A 4 -2.15 9.16 -35.65
C GLU A 4 -3.13 8.34 -34.80
N ARG A 5 -2.63 7.64 -33.77
CA ARG A 5 -3.50 6.88 -32.86
C ARG A 5 -4.41 7.90 -32.17
N LYS A 6 -5.70 7.91 -32.56
CA LYS A 6 -6.75 8.70 -31.89
C LYS A 6 -6.59 8.55 -30.37
N ARG A 7 -6.51 9.68 -29.67
CA ARG A 7 -6.48 9.69 -28.20
C ARG A 7 -7.76 9.01 -27.69
N PRO A 8 -7.64 8.07 -26.73
CA PRO A 8 -8.81 7.42 -26.18
C PRO A 8 -9.65 8.44 -25.39
N LEU A 9 -10.98 8.26 -25.39
CA LEU A 9 -11.91 9.06 -24.58
C LEU A 9 -11.63 8.90 -23.07
N ILE A 10 -11.19 7.69 -22.66
CA ILE A 10 -10.77 7.38 -21.29
C ILE A 10 -9.27 7.13 -21.31
N SER A 11 -8.51 7.97 -20.60
CA SER A 11 -7.07 7.81 -20.44
C SER A 11 -6.74 6.89 -19.26
N ALA A 12 -5.53 6.31 -19.25
CA ALA A 12 -5.03 5.54 -18.11
C ALA A 12 -5.13 6.34 -16.80
N ASN A 13 -4.73 7.61 -16.82
CA ASN A 13 -4.76 8.49 -15.65
C ASN A 13 -6.18 8.67 -15.11
N MET A 14 -7.19 8.86 -15.97
CA MET A 14 -8.59 9.01 -15.53
C MET A 14 -9.08 7.77 -14.79
N VAL A 15 -8.63 6.58 -15.19
CA VAL A 15 -8.97 5.32 -14.52
C VAL A 15 -8.30 5.26 -13.14
N THR A 16 -7.01 5.59 -13.03
CA THR A 16 -6.28 5.61 -11.76
C THR A 16 -6.80 6.69 -10.80
N GLU A 17 -7.18 7.86 -11.32
CA GLU A 17 -7.80 8.96 -10.56
C GLU A 17 -9.18 8.56 -10.04
N ALA A 18 -10.03 8.00 -10.91
CA ALA A 18 -11.35 7.50 -10.50
C ALA A 18 -11.21 6.41 -9.43
N ARG A 19 -10.20 5.54 -9.57
CA ARG A 19 -9.87 4.52 -8.58
C ARG A 19 -9.54 5.13 -7.22
N LEU A 20 -8.64 6.11 -7.18
CA LEU A 20 -8.25 6.77 -5.92
C LEU A 20 -9.44 7.44 -5.21
N VAL A 21 -10.36 8.07 -5.97
CA VAL A 21 -11.55 8.70 -5.42
C VAL A 21 -12.55 7.69 -4.87
N THR A 22 -12.63 6.50 -5.49
CA THR A 22 -13.65 5.49 -5.18
C THR A 22 -13.20 4.46 -4.14
N MET A 23 -11.91 4.18 -4.02
CA MET A 23 -11.35 3.22 -3.05
C MET A 23 -11.77 3.45 -1.59
N PRO A 24 -11.95 4.69 -1.06
CA PRO A 24 -12.41 4.89 0.31
C PRO A 24 -13.76 4.23 0.61
N LEU A 25 -14.58 4.00 -0.40
CA LEU A 25 -15.84 3.27 -0.25
C LEU A 25 -15.62 1.83 0.25
N ILE A 26 -14.48 1.20 -0.04
CA ILE A 26 -14.15 -0.13 0.47
C ILE A 26 -14.09 -0.13 2.00
N ALA A 27 -13.33 0.80 2.58
CA ALA A 27 -13.22 0.93 4.03
C ALA A 27 -14.59 1.21 4.65
N TRP A 28 -15.35 2.13 4.05
CA TRP A 28 -16.71 2.45 4.49
C TRP A 28 -17.62 1.22 4.48
N LEU A 29 -17.63 0.43 3.40
CA LEU A 29 -18.43 -0.80 3.30
C LEU A 29 -18.02 -1.83 4.38
N ILE A 30 -16.72 -1.96 4.68
CA ILE A 30 -16.24 -2.86 5.74
C ILE A 30 -16.77 -2.43 7.11
N TYR A 31 -16.62 -1.14 7.47
CA TYR A 31 -17.16 -0.61 8.72
C TYR A 31 -18.67 -0.77 8.81
N ARG A 32 -19.40 -0.44 7.75
CA ARG A 32 -20.87 -0.61 7.70
C ARG A 32 -21.28 -2.07 7.87
N GLY A 33 -20.56 -3.01 7.25
CA GLY A 33 -20.78 -4.43 7.43
C GLY A 33 -20.58 -4.89 8.88
N ALA A 34 -19.51 -4.41 9.53
CA ALA A 34 -19.23 -4.71 10.93
C ALA A 34 -20.26 -4.07 11.89
N GLU A 35 -20.57 -2.78 11.73
CA GLU A 35 -21.52 -2.05 12.56
C GLU A 35 -22.94 -2.63 12.51
N THR A 36 -23.40 -3.00 11.31
CA THR A 36 -24.80 -3.43 11.09
C THR A 36 -24.97 -4.95 11.21
N GLY A 37 -23.88 -5.72 11.17
CA GLY A 37 -23.92 -7.17 11.00
C GLY A 37 -24.51 -7.63 9.66
N ASN A 38 -24.75 -6.70 8.72
CA ASN A 38 -25.28 -7.04 7.41
C ASN A 38 -24.16 -7.44 6.44
N ASN A 39 -24.14 -8.73 6.10
CA ASN A 39 -23.20 -9.33 5.17
C ASN A 39 -23.28 -8.76 3.75
N ASP A 40 -24.39 -8.14 3.34
CA ASP A 40 -24.51 -7.51 2.02
C ASP A 40 -23.42 -6.46 1.82
N TYR A 41 -23.12 -5.65 2.84
CA TYR A 41 -22.06 -4.65 2.76
C TYR A 41 -20.68 -5.27 2.53
N LEU A 42 -20.41 -6.43 3.14
CA LEU A 42 -19.15 -7.15 2.96
C LEU A 42 -19.09 -7.83 1.58
N TRP A 43 -20.21 -8.34 1.06
CA TRP A 43 -20.29 -8.81 -0.33
C TRP A 43 -20.05 -7.67 -1.33
N PHE A 44 -20.65 -6.51 -1.09
CA PHE A 44 -20.37 -5.31 -1.89
C PHE A 44 -18.92 -4.87 -1.76
N ALA A 45 -18.32 -4.90 -0.57
CA ALA A 45 -16.90 -4.58 -0.37
C ALA A 45 -16.01 -5.52 -1.19
N LEU A 46 -16.31 -6.82 -1.19
CA LEU A 46 -15.57 -7.82 -1.97
C LEU A 46 -15.70 -7.58 -3.47
N ALA A 47 -16.94 -7.44 -3.97
CA ALA A 47 -17.22 -7.24 -5.38
C ALA A 47 -16.59 -5.94 -5.89
N PHE A 48 -16.77 -4.85 -5.13
CA PHE A 48 -16.26 -3.53 -5.46
C PHE A 48 -14.73 -3.46 -5.36
N GLY A 49 -14.14 -4.02 -4.29
CA GLY A 49 -12.69 -4.11 -4.13
C GLY A 49 -12.04 -4.92 -5.25
N THR A 50 -12.68 -6.02 -5.68
CA THR A 50 -12.24 -6.82 -6.82
C THR A 50 -12.34 -6.05 -8.12
N LEU A 51 -13.46 -5.37 -8.37
CA LEU A 51 -13.65 -4.53 -9.55
C LEU A 51 -12.55 -3.45 -9.63
N ILE A 52 -12.31 -2.75 -8.53
CA ILE A 52 -11.25 -1.74 -8.41
C ILE A 52 -9.87 -2.34 -8.68
N GLY A 53 -9.53 -3.48 -8.07
CA GLY A 53 -8.27 -4.18 -8.34
C GLY A 53 -8.13 -4.57 -9.82
N CYS A 54 -9.23 -4.96 -10.47
CA CYS A 54 -9.23 -5.27 -11.90
C CYS A 54 -8.98 -4.03 -12.78
N THR A 55 -9.35 -2.83 -12.33
CA THR A 55 -9.08 -1.60 -13.11
C THR A 55 -7.59 -1.32 -13.28
N ASP A 56 -6.70 -1.90 -12.44
CA ASP A 56 -5.22 -1.81 -12.57
C ASP A 56 -4.68 -2.53 -13.81
N PHE A 57 -5.40 -3.55 -14.26
CA PHE A 57 -5.07 -4.16 -15.54
C PHE A 57 -5.49 -3.27 -16.71
N VAL A 58 -6.54 -2.46 -16.51
CA VAL A 58 -7.13 -1.61 -17.56
C VAL A 58 -6.27 -0.40 -17.82
N ASP A 59 -5.86 0.36 -16.81
CA ASP A 59 -4.96 1.51 -17.00
C ASP A 59 -3.58 1.08 -17.51
N GLY A 60 -3.02 -0.04 -17.02
CA GLY A 60 -1.79 -0.62 -17.54
C GLY A 60 -1.92 -1.07 -19.00
N TYR A 61 -3.07 -1.61 -19.41
CA TYR A 61 -3.35 -1.92 -20.82
C TYR A 61 -3.44 -0.64 -21.67
N LEU A 62 -4.16 0.36 -21.18
CA LEU A 62 -4.29 1.66 -21.85
C LEU A 62 -2.92 2.35 -21.99
N ALA A 63 -2.07 2.32 -20.97
CA ALA A 63 -0.72 2.86 -20.99
C ALA A 63 0.17 2.15 -22.01
N ARG A 64 0.11 0.80 -22.09
CA ARG A 64 0.85 0.05 -23.13
C ARG A 64 0.35 0.32 -24.55
N LYS A 65 -0.95 0.58 -24.71
CA LYS A 65 -1.58 0.81 -26.01
C LYS A 65 -1.44 2.26 -26.51
N TYR A 66 -1.52 3.25 -25.62
CA TYR A 66 -1.57 4.66 -25.98
C TYR A 66 -0.34 5.46 -25.53
N GLY A 67 0.58 4.81 -24.82
CA GLY A 67 1.81 5.40 -24.29
C GLY A 67 1.68 5.73 -22.80
N PRO A 68 2.70 5.42 -21.97
CA PRO A 68 2.68 5.76 -20.56
C PRO A 68 2.81 7.28 -20.36
N THR A 69 2.20 7.79 -19.30
CA THR A 69 2.40 9.18 -18.87
C THR A 69 3.18 9.23 -17.57
N VAL A 70 3.97 10.29 -17.35
CA VAL A 70 4.72 10.46 -16.09
C VAL A 70 3.80 10.64 -14.89
N PHE A 71 2.65 11.27 -15.09
CA PHE A 71 1.63 11.41 -14.05
C PHE A 71 0.99 10.05 -13.71
N GLY A 72 0.66 9.22 -14.71
CA GLY A 72 0.14 7.86 -14.48
C GLY A 72 1.16 6.96 -13.77
N GLY A 73 2.43 7.00 -14.20
CA GLY A 73 3.50 6.26 -13.52
C GLY A 73 3.77 6.71 -12.07
N LEU A 74 3.35 7.94 -11.71
CA LEU A 74 3.34 8.43 -10.34
C LEU A 74 2.11 7.94 -9.56
N LEU A 75 0.93 7.98 -10.17
CA LEU A 75 -0.31 7.62 -9.50
C LEU A 75 -0.41 6.12 -9.20
N ASP A 76 0.11 5.24 -10.07
CA ASP A 76 0.00 3.79 -9.89
C ASP A 76 0.59 3.31 -8.53
N PRO A 77 1.87 3.60 -8.17
CA PRO A 77 2.41 3.19 -6.87
C PRO A 77 1.73 3.84 -5.66
N ILE A 78 1.11 5.01 -5.86
CA ILE A 78 0.33 5.69 -4.81
C ILE A 78 -0.98 4.94 -4.58
N ALA A 79 -1.72 4.66 -5.66
CA ALA A 79 -2.99 3.95 -5.61
C ALA A 79 -2.83 2.56 -4.97
N ASP A 80 -1.75 1.83 -5.29
CA ASP A 80 -1.47 0.53 -4.68
C ASP A 80 -1.33 0.60 -3.16
N LYS A 81 -0.57 1.57 -2.64
CA LYS A 81 -0.37 1.72 -1.19
C LYS A 81 -1.63 2.18 -0.48
N VAL A 82 -2.37 3.11 -1.09
CA VAL A 82 -3.64 3.62 -0.56
C VAL A 82 -4.68 2.50 -0.50
N PHE A 83 -4.74 1.64 -1.52
CA PHE A 83 -5.61 0.46 -1.51
C PHE A 83 -5.32 -0.46 -0.34
N ILE A 84 -4.04 -0.80 -0.13
CA ILE A 84 -3.62 -1.66 0.98
C ILE A 84 -4.00 -1.03 2.32
N ALA A 85 -3.82 0.29 2.50
CA ALA A 85 -4.24 1.01 3.70
C ALA A 85 -5.76 0.91 3.93
N LEU A 86 -6.56 1.26 2.93
CA LEU A 86 -8.02 1.27 3.02
C LEU A 86 -8.62 -0.13 3.18
N ALA A 87 -7.94 -1.17 2.71
CA ALA A 87 -8.41 -2.53 2.83
C ALA A 87 -7.97 -3.23 4.13
N TYR A 88 -6.77 -2.96 4.66
CA TYR A 88 -6.24 -3.64 5.86
C TYR A 88 -6.56 -2.92 7.16
N MET A 89 -6.50 -1.58 7.19
CA MET A 89 -6.66 -0.85 8.45
C MET A 89 -8.02 -1.08 9.10
N PRO A 90 -9.16 -1.13 8.37
CA PRO A 90 -10.45 -1.43 8.98
C PRO A 90 -10.47 -2.76 9.74
N PHE A 91 -9.84 -3.81 9.21
CA PHE A 91 -9.81 -5.13 9.88
C PHE A 91 -8.92 -5.16 11.14
N ALA A 92 -8.02 -4.19 11.27
CA ALA A 92 -7.14 -4.03 12.43
C ALA A 92 -7.72 -3.09 13.50
N ASP A 93 -8.77 -2.33 13.16
CA ASP A 93 -9.53 -1.54 14.13
C ASP A 93 -10.35 -2.48 15.02
N ASP A 94 -10.41 -2.20 16.32
CA ASP A 94 -11.19 -2.96 17.29
C ASP A 94 -12.70 -2.93 17.00
N GLN A 95 -13.20 -1.92 16.27
CA GLN A 95 -14.58 -1.88 15.79
C GLN A 95 -14.94 -3.06 14.86
N VAL A 96 -13.96 -3.56 14.09
CA VAL A 96 -14.12 -4.73 13.22
C VAL A 96 -13.50 -5.97 13.86
N GLY A 97 -12.34 -5.82 14.51
CA GLY A 97 -11.73 -6.79 15.42
C GLY A 97 -11.27 -8.12 14.79
N LEU A 98 -11.01 -8.15 13.48
CA LEU A 98 -10.72 -9.42 12.77
C LEU A 98 -9.23 -9.80 12.83
N VAL A 99 -8.34 -8.81 12.82
CA VAL A 99 -6.89 -8.98 12.67
C VAL A 99 -6.18 -8.27 13.81
N PRO A 100 -5.15 -8.88 14.44
CA PRO A 100 -4.39 -8.18 15.47
C PRO A 100 -3.71 -6.92 14.93
N ALA A 101 -4.00 -5.77 15.53
CA ALA A 101 -3.47 -4.48 15.09
C ALA A 101 -1.94 -4.44 15.05
N TRP A 102 -1.25 -5.10 15.98
CA TRP A 102 0.21 -5.18 15.98
C TRP A 102 0.78 -5.83 14.70
N ALA A 103 0.08 -6.81 14.12
CA ALA A 103 0.52 -7.50 12.91
C ALA A 103 0.39 -6.58 11.70
N CYS A 104 -0.70 -5.82 11.61
CA CYS A 104 -0.86 -4.77 10.61
C CYS A 104 0.15 -3.64 10.83
N ALA A 105 0.32 -3.14 12.05
CA ALA A 105 1.31 -2.12 12.39
C ALA A 105 2.71 -2.54 11.93
N PHE A 106 3.13 -3.78 12.22
CA PHE A 106 4.42 -4.30 11.79
C PHE A 106 4.54 -4.41 10.25
N MET A 107 3.46 -4.73 9.56
CA MET A 107 3.42 -4.69 8.09
C MET A 107 3.58 -3.26 7.55
N PHE A 108 2.86 -2.27 8.10
CA PHE A 108 2.93 -0.87 7.65
C PHE A 108 4.26 -0.21 8.02
N VAL A 109 4.82 -0.50 9.19
CA VAL A 109 6.18 -0.08 9.60
C VAL A 109 7.18 -0.38 8.49
N ARG A 110 7.14 -1.59 7.91
CA ARG A 110 8.00 -1.95 6.79
C ARG A 110 7.73 -1.11 5.56
N GLU A 111 6.46 -0.85 5.21
CA GLU A 111 6.11 -0.02 4.04
C GLU A 111 6.67 1.40 4.16
N PHE A 112 6.52 2.02 5.34
CA PHE A 112 7.08 3.34 5.61
C PHE A 112 8.61 3.31 5.65
N LEU A 113 9.21 2.33 6.32
CA LEU A 113 10.66 2.19 6.46
C LEU A 113 11.36 2.03 5.10
N VAL A 114 10.90 1.09 4.27
CA VAL A 114 11.47 0.86 2.93
C VAL A 114 11.27 2.08 2.04
N THR A 115 10.13 2.77 2.16
CA THR A 115 9.87 4.03 1.43
C THR A 115 10.86 5.12 1.85
N ALA A 116 11.08 5.31 3.15
CA ALA A 116 12.00 6.31 3.68
C ALA A 116 13.46 6.03 3.30
N LEU A 117 13.91 4.77 3.44
CA LEU A 117 15.24 4.34 3.04
C LEU A 117 15.47 4.61 1.54
N ARG A 118 14.53 4.17 0.69
CA ARG A 118 14.64 4.37 -0.75
C ARG A 118 14.77 5.85 -1.14
N SER A 119 13.99 6.72 -0.50
CA SER A 119 14.09 8.17 -0.71
C SER A 119 15.49 8.70 -0.39
N ALA A 120 16.08 8.26 0.73
CA ALA A 120 17.42 8.67 1.15
C ALA A 120 18.52 8.19 0.17
N TYR A 121 18.35 7.01 -0.45
CA TYR A 121 19.29 6.46 -1.42
C TYR A 121 19.24 7.13 -2.79
N GLU A 122 18.04 7.32 -3.31
CA GLU A 122 17.84 7.92 -4.64
C GLU A 122 18.36 9.36 -4.67
N GLN A 123 18.31 10.08 -3.54
CA GLN A 123 18.96 11.39 -3.38
C GLN A 123 20.49 11.35 -3.56
N ARG A 124 21.13 10.19 -3.38
CA ARG A 124 22.58 9.97 -3.50
C ARG A 124 22.97 9.22 -4.77
N ALA A 125 22.07 9.12 -5.74
CA ALA A 125 22.25 8.36 -6.99
C ALA A 125 22.62 6.87 -6.79
N LEU A 126 22.24 6.30 -5.65
CA LEU A 126 22.38 4.88 -5.37
C LEU A 126 21.09 4.14 -5.76
N SER A 127 21.21 3.01 -6.45
CA SER A 127 20.06 2.19 -6.86
C SER A 127 19.96 0.91 -6.05
N LEU A 128 18.77 0.66 -5.48
CA LEU A 128 18.43 -0.61 -4.86
C LEU A 128 17.80 -1.52 -5.92
N LYS A 129 18.46 -2.64 -6.23
CA LYS A 129 17.93 -3.62 -7.18
C LYS A 129 16.65 -4.23 -6.63
N THR A 130 15.61 -4.28 -7.48
CA THR A 130 14.34 -4.88 -7.11
C THR A 130 14.43 -6.40 -7.02
N SER A 131 14.18 -6.97 -5.84
CA SER A 131 14.16 -8.42 -5.62
C SER A 131 12.91 -9.09 -6.22
N TYR A 132 13.04 -10.35 -6.67
CA TYR A 132 11.93 -11.19 -7.15
C TYR A 132 10.81 -11.34 -6.09
N LEU A 133 11.17 -11.25 -4.81
CA LEU A 133 10.25 -11.39 -3.68
C LEU A 133 9.20 -10.27 -3.58
N ALA A 134 9.45 -9.10 -4.21
CA ALA A 134 8.50 -7.98 -4.23
C ALA A 134 7.21 -8.32 -4.99
N LYS A 135 7.30 -9.16 -6.02
CA LYS A 135 6.11 -9.63 -6.75
C LYS A 135 5.29 -10.56 -5.86
N ALA A 136 5.92 -11.53 -5.22
CA ALA A 136 5.24 -12.47 -4.32
C ALA A 136 4.49 -11.74 -3.19
N LYS A 137 5.11 -10.72 -2.57
CA LYS A 137 4.45 -9.88 -1.56
C LYS A 137 3.13 -9.29 -2.03
N THR A 138 3.14 -8.63 -3.19
CA THR A 138 1.95 -7.92 -3.70
C THR A 138 0.80 -8.90 -3.92
N TRP A 139 1.10 -10.08 -4.47
CA TRP A 139 0.11 -11.16 -4.61
C TRP A 139 -0.44 -11.63 -3.26
N THR A 140 0.43 -11.90 -2.28
CA THR A 140 0.02 -12.34 -0.94
C THR A 140 -0.86 -11.29 -0.26
N GLN A 141 -0.54 -10.00 -0.40
CA GLN A 141 -1.32 -8.92 0.21
C GLN A 141 -2.71 -8.77 -0.42
N MET A 142 -2.82 -8.80 -1.74
CA MET A 142 -4.11 -8.73 -2.44
C MET A 142 -5.00 -9.93 -2.09
N GLN A 143 -4.40 -11.13 -2.04
CA GLN A 143 -5.12 -12.33 -1.64
C GLN A 143 -5.58 -12.29 -0.18
N GLY A 144 -4.73 -11.76 0.70
CA GLY A 144 -5.02 -11.56 2.12
C GLY A 144 -6.27 -10.71 2.33
N ILE A 145 -6.39 -9.59 1.60
CA ILE A 145 -7.58 -8.72 1.65
C ILE A 145 -8.84 -9.51 1.29
N GLY A 146 -8.81 -10.26 0.18
CA GLY A 146 -9.94 -11.09 -0.23
C GLY A 146 -10.34 -12.11 0.84
N MET A 147 -9.35 -12.76 1.46
CA MET A 147 -9.60 -13.71 2.56
C MET A 147 -10.19 -13.03 3.80
N MET A 148 -9.71 -11.84 4.16
CA MET A 148 -10.23 -11.09 5.30
C MET A 148 -11.70 -10.69 5.14
N VAL A 149 -12.10 -10.30 3.93
CA VAL A 149 -13.52 -9.99 3.64
C VAL A 149 -14.36 -11.27 3.60
N LEU A 150 -13.84 -12.37 3.05
CA LEU A 150 -14.57 -13.64 2.92
C LEU A 150 -14.73 -14.39 4.24
N PHE A 151 -13.78 -14.27 5.16
CA PHE A 151 -13.80 -14.97 6.45
C PHE A 151 -15.05 -14.68 7.30
N PRO A 152 -15.45 -13.41 7.56
CA PRO A 152 -16.69 -13.11 8.28
C PRO A 152 -17.95 -13.47 7.49
N LEU A 153 -17.92 -13.40 6.15
CA LEU A 153 -19.05 -13.73 5.28
C LEU A 153 -19.43 -15.21 5.33
N ILE A 154 -18.43 -16.08 5.38
CA ILE A 154 -18.59 -17.51 5.11
C ILE A 154 -18.26 -18.38 6.34
N GLY A 155 -17.63 -17.79 7.36
CA GLY A 155 -17.50 -18.39 8.69
C GLY A 155 -16.57 -19.60 8.78
N ARG A 156 -16.47 -20.19 9.98
CA ARG A 156 -15.57 -21.31 10.34
C ARG A 156 -15.91 -22.67 9.70
N ASP A 157 -16.97 -22.74 8.89
CA ASP A 157 -17.60 -23.99 8.48
C ASP A 157 -17.19 -24.46 7.08
N ARG A 158 -17.84 -25.55 6.61
CA ARG A 158 -17.66 -26.17 5.27
C ARG A 158 -17.55 -25.21 4.07
N PRO A 159 -18.24 -24.06 4.00
CA PRO A 159 -18.07 -23.20 2.82
C PRO A 159 -16.71 -22.47 2.78
N MET A 160 -15.98 -22.32 3.89
CA MET A 160 -14.63 -21.73 3.88
C MET A 160 -13.58 -22.69 3.30
N THR A 161 -13.73 -24.00 3.54
CA THR A 161 -12.86 -25.01 2.91
C THR A 161 -13.02 -25.01 1.39
N ILE A 162 -14.23 -24.77 0.87
CA ILE A 162 -14.49 -24.63 -0.57
C ILE A 162 -13.72 -23.43 -1.15
N ILE A 163 -13.68 -22.29 -0.47
CA ILE A 163 -12.90 -21.12 -0.92
C ILE A 163 -11.42 -21.45 -0.99
N PHE A 164 -10.88 -22.14 0.02
CA PHE A 164 -9.49 -22.55 -0.02
C PHE A 164 -9.21 -23.48 -1.20
N TRP A 165 -10.11 -24.44 -1.49
CA TRP A 165 -10.00 -25.28 -2.69
C TRP A 165 -10.05 -24.47 -3.98
N ILE A 166 -10.92 -23.47 -4.09
CA ILE A 166 -10.95 -22.54 -5.23
C ILE A 166 -9.62 -21.79 -5.35
N GLY A 167 -9.05 -21.33 -4.23
CA GLY A 167 -7.75 -20.67 -4.18
C GLY A 167 -6.55 -21.56 -4.49
N ILE A 168 -6.66 -22.88 -4.29
CA ILE A 168 -5.66 -23.88 -4.70
C ILE A 168 -5.80 -24.17 -6.20
N ILE A 169 -7.01 -24.48 -6.65
CA ILE A 169 -7.25 -25.01 -8.01
C ILE A 169 -7.23 -23.87 -9.04
N GLY A 170 -7.83 -22.73 -8.73
CA GLY A 170 -7.98 -21.59 -9.64
C GLY A 170 -6.66 -21.12 -10.25
N PRO A 171 -5.61 -20.82 -9.45
CA PRO A 171 -4.31 -20.43 -9.97
C PRO A 171 -3.65 -21.52 -10.83
N LEU A 172 -3.77 -22.80 -10.46
CA LEU A 172 -3.22 -23.91 -11.25
C LEU A 172 -3.91 -24.04 -12.61
N VAL A 173 -5.23 -23.92 -12.65
CA VAL A 173 -6.02 -23.91 -13.90
C VAL A 173 -5.62 -22.72 -14.76
N ALA A 174 -5.49 -21.52 -14.18
CA ALA A 174 -5.04 -20.34 -14.89
C ALA A 174 -3.62 -20.50 -15.45
N ALA A 175 -2.70 -21.12 -14.69
CA ALA A 175 -1.35 -21.41 -15.16
C ALA A 175 -1.33 -22.44 -16.29
N ALA A 176 -2.15 -23.49 -16.22
CA ALA A 176 -2.31 -24.47 -17.28
C ALA A 176 -2.88 -23.84 -18.55
N ALA A 177 -3.91 -23.00 -18.43
CA ALA A 177 -4.49 -22.26 -19.56
C ALA A 177 -3.48 -21.29 -20.19
N LEU A 178 -2.74 -20.52 -19.38
CA LEU A 178 -1.68 -19.64 -19.86
C LEU A 178 -0.56 -20.40 -20.56
N TYR A 179 -0.19 -21.57 -20.06
CA TYR A 179 0.78 -22.44 -20.69
C TYR A 179 0.27 -22.99 -22.02
N ALA A 180 -1.00 -23.41 -22.09
CA ALA A 180 -1.61 -23.88 -23.33
C ALA A 180 -1.67 -22.79 -24.40
N ILE A 181 -2.05 -21.56 -24.04
CA ILE A 181 -2.24 -20.45 -24.98
C ILE A 181 -0.91 -19.80 -25.38
N LYS A 182 -0.04 -19.51 -24.40
CA LYS A 182 1.15 -18.67 -24.59
C LYS A 182 2.47 -19.41 -24.41
N ARG A 183 2.45 -20.73 -24.15
CA ARG A 183 3.62 -21.55 -23.81
C ARG A 183 4.47 -20.97 -22.69
N LYS A 184 3.84 -20.17 -21.81
CA LYS A 184 4.51 -19.46 -20.71
C LYS A 184 4.00 -20.01 -19.39
N LEU A 185 4.90 -20.64 -18.63
CA LEU A 185 4.57 -21.16 -17.31
C LEU A 185 4.48 -20.01 -16.30
N TRP A 186 3.30 -19.84 -15.70
CA TRP A 186 3.12 -18.90 -14.60
C TRP A 186 3.56 -19.56 -13.28
N ARG A 187 4.87 -19.51 -12.99
CA ARG A 187 5.46 -20.08 -11.77
C ARG A 187 4.83 -19.54 -10.47
N GLY A 188 4.25 -18.33 -10.50
CA GLY A 188 3.56 -17.73 -9.36
C GLY A 188 2.33 -18.50 -8.90
N ALA A 189 1.61 -19.17 -9.81
CA ALA A 189 0.44 -19.97 -9.46
C ALA A 189 0.75 -21.11 -8.50
N PHE A 190 1.92 -21.75 -8.63
CA PHE A 190 2.32 -22.84 -7.73
C PHE A 190 2.54 -22.34 -6.31
N TRP A 191 3.23 -21.19 -6.16
CA TRP A 191 3.42 -20.56 -4.86
C TRP A 191 2.11 -20.11 -4.24
N MET A 192 1.18 -19.58 -5.04
CA MET A 192 -0.16 -19.22 -4.57
C MET A 192 -0.90 -20.45 -4.06
N SER A 193 -0.93 -21.52 -4.85
CA SER A 193 -1.64 -22.75 -4.50
C SER A 193 -1.04 -23.40 -3.24
N ALA A 194 0.30 -23.40 -3.12
CA ALA A 194 0.99 -23.89 -1.93
C ALA A 194 0.64 -23.08 -0.67
N ALA A 195 0.54 -21.75 -0.78
CA ALA A 195 0.10 -20.90 0.34
C ALA A 195 -1.31 -21.26 0.80
N PHE A 196 -2.24 -21.46 -0.14
CA PHE A 196 -3.61 -21.87 0.18
C PHE A 196 -3.68 -23.28 0.77
N VAL A 197 -2.87 -24.23 0.31
CA VAL A 197 -2.76 -25.56 0.91
C VAL A 197 -2.31 -25.45 2.37
N GLY A 198 -1.30 -24.63 2.66
CA GLY A 198 -0.82 -24.40 4.01
C GLY A 198 -1.89 -23.82 4.93
N VAL A 199 -2.61 -22.79 4.46
CA VAL A 199 -3.71 -22.18 5.23
C VAL A 199 -4.87 -23.15 5.40
N LEU A 200 -5.22 -23.94 4.38
CA LEU A 200 -6.27 -24.96 4.46
C LEU A 200 -5.92 -26.03 5.50
N ALA A 201 -4.69 -26.53 5.52
CA ALA A 201 -4.25 -27.52 6.50
C ALA A 201 -4.41 -26.99 7.93
N ILE A 202 -4.01 -25.74 8.17
CA ILE A 202 -4.19 -25.08 9.47
C ILE A 202 -5.68 -24.92 9.79
N HIS A 203 -6.49 -24.46 8.85
CA HIS A 203 -7.92 -24.28 9.02
C HIS A 203 -8.64 -25.59 9.35
N THR A 204 -8.27 -26.70 8.70
CA THR A 204 -8.85 -28.02 8.98
C THR A 204 -8.43 -28.60 10.33
N HIS A 205 -7.26 -28.21 10.83
CA HIS A 205 -6.79 -28.65 12.14
C HIS A 205 -7.40 -27.81 13.27
N ASP A 206 -7.33 -26.49 13.15
CA ASP A 206 -7.99 -25.55 14.07
C ASP A 206 -8.38 -24.26 13.31
N PRO A 207 -9.69 -24.05 13.06
CA PRO A 207 -10.17 -22.86 12.37
C PRO A 207 -9.82 -21.55 13.08
N SER A 208 -9.58 -21.55 14.41
CA SER A 208 -9.18 -20.36 15.17
C SER A 208 -7.83 -19.77 14.75
N TRP A 209 -6.95 -20.60 14.19
CA TRP A 209 -5.63 -20.17 13.73
C TRP A 209 -5.62 -19.63 12.31
N THR A 210 -6.72 -19.78 11.57
CA THR A 210 -6.80 -19.42 10.14
C THR A 210 -6.37 -17.99 9.89
N MET A 211 -6.99 -17.02 10.57
CA MET A 211 -6.68 -15.60 10.36
C MET A 211 -5.27 -15.25 10.84
N LYS A 212 -4.82 -15.85 11.94
CA LYS A 212 -3.44 -15.70 12.46
C LYS A 212 -2.40 -16.22 11.46
N ALA A 213 -2.68 -17.36 10.82
CA ALA A 213 -1.80 -17.97 9.83
C ALA A 213 -1.76 -17.14 8.53
N VAL A 214 -2.90 -16.68 8.04
CA VAL A 214 -2.99 -15.76 6.89
C VAL A 214 -2.18 -14.50 7.17
N MET A 215 -2.35 -13.89 8.34
CA MET A 215 -1.58 -12.71 8.75
C MET A 215 -0.09 -12.98 8.90
N GLY A 216 0.28 -14.10 9.54
CA GLY A 216 1.67 -14.51 9.67
C GLY A 216 2.35 -14.68 8.31
N LEU A 217 1.65 -15.27 7.33
CA LEU A 217 2.14 -15.40 5.96
C LEU A 217 2.32 -14.04 5.26
N ILE A 218 1.32 -13.16 5.36
CA ILE A 218 1.36 -11.81 4.77
C ILE A 218 2.52 -11.01 5.35
N VAL A 219 2.62 -10.97 6.68
CA VAL A 219 3.68 -10.26 7.40
C VAL A 219 5.04 -10.85 7.06
N GLY A 220 5.17 -12.18 7.11
CA GLY A 220 6.41 -12.89 6.83
C GLY A 220 6.94 -12.61 5.43
N ILE A 221 6.11 -12.77 4.39
CA ILE A 221 6.51 -12.48 3.01
C ILE A 221 6.83 -10.99 2.81
N THR A 222 6.05 -10.10 3.45
CA THR A 222 6.27 -8.65 3.37
C THR A 222 7.64 -8.26 3.93
N TRP A 223 8.01 -8.82 5.08
CA TRP A 223 9.30 -8.57 5.70
C TRP A 223 10.44 -9.26 4.97
N LEU A 224 10.31 -10.53 4.58
CA LEU A 224 11.30 -11.23 3.77
C LEU A 224 11.62 -10.44 2.49
N SER A 225 10.60 -9.88 1.83
CA SER A 225 10.80 -9.04 0.65
C SER A 225 11.41 -7.67 0.96
N GLY A 226 11.34 -7.20 2.21
CA GLY A 226 11.91 -5.93 2.66
C GLY A 226 13.31 -6.04 3.24
N LEU A 227 13.71 -7.21 3.73
CA LEU A 227 14.98 -7.41 4.44
C LEU A 227 16.18 -6.98 3.61
N ASP A 228 16.23 -7.35 2.33
CA ASP A 228 17.32 -6.93 1.44
C ASP A 228 17.46 -5.42 1.37
N TYR A 229 16.34 -4.69 1.31
CA TYR A 229 16.32 -3.23 1.26
C TYR A 229 16.75 -2.61 2.59
N VAL A 230 16.33 -3.20 3.71
CA VAL A 230 16.70 -2.73 5.04
C VAL A 230 18.18 -2.99 5.30
N ILE A 231 18.68 -4.19 5.04
CA ILE A 231 20.09 -4.57 5.27
C ILE A 231 21.01 -3.78 4.34
N ALA A 232 20.74 -3.77 3.04
CA ALA A 232 21.49 -2.93 2.10
C ALA A 232 21.38 -1.46 2.51
N GLY A 233 20.19 -1.08 2.99
CA GLY A 233 19.84 0.25 3.44
C GLY A 233 20.58 0.73 4.69
N PHE A 234 20.95 -0.15 5.61
CA PHE A 234 21.78 0.22 6.75
C PHE A 234 23.27 0.10 6.41
N THR A 235 23.65 -0.91 5.61
CA THR A 235 25.04 -1.19 5.28
C THR A 235 25.65 -0.08 4.42
N GLN A 236 24.94 0.40 3.40
CA GLN A 236 25.47 1.47 2.55
C GLN A 236 25.49 2.82 3.27
N LEU A 237 24.50 3.14 4.11
CA LEU A 237 24.50 4.35 4.95
C LEU A 237 25.66 4.36 5.95
N ARG A 238 25.94 3.21 6.58
CA ARG A 238 27.04 3.08 7.55
C ARG A 238 28.42 3.01 6.89
N GLY A 239 28.54 2.32 5.75
CA GLY A 239 29.81 2.06 5.09
C GLY A 239 30.47 3.28 4.43
N ARG A 240 29.71 4.33 4.11
CA ARG A 240 30.26 5.59 3.55
C ARG A 240 30.38 6.73 4.57
N GLY A 241 29.99 6.54 5.83
CA GLY A 241 30.02 7.59 6.85
C GLY A 241 28.98 8.72 6.66
N ASP A 242 28.09 8.60 5.68
CA ASP A 242 27.14 9.64 5.30
C ASP A 242 25.77 9.55 6.02
N PHE A 243 25.66 8.81 7.13
CA PHE A 243 24.41 8.79 7.91
C PHE A 243 24.21 10.13 8.61
N ASN A 244 23.30 10.94 8.09
CA ASN A 244 23.11 12.31 8.53
C ASN A 244 21.87 12.47 9.43
N ARG A 245 21.71 13.63 10.06
CA ARG A 245 20.54 13.95 10.90
C ARG A 245 19.22 13.82 10.14
N SER A 246 19.25 14.05 8.83
CA SER A 246 18.10 13.95 7.93
C SER A 246 17.63 12.50 7.77
N ASP A 247 18.55 11.54 7.60
CA ASP A 247 18.24 10.12 7.51
C ASP A 247 17.67 9.59 8.84
N PHE A 248 18.25 10.02 9.96
CA PHE A 248 17.76 9.68 11.29
C PHE A 248 16.30 10.14 11.49
N VAL A 249 16.00 11.39 11.18
CA VAL A 249 14.63 11.94 11.28
C VAL A 249 13.66 11.18 10.38
N ARG A 250 14.06 10.83 9.15
CA ARG A 250 13.25 10.03 8.22
C ARG A 250 12.96 8.63 8.77
N LEU A 251 13.97 7.99 9.36
CA LEU A 251 13.82 6.67 9.98
C LEU A 251 12.88 6.72 11.18
N VAL A 252 13.09 7.64 12.13
CA VAL A 252 12.23 7.75 13.32
C VAL A 252 10.79 8.04 12.90
N GLY A 253 10.55 8.97 11.97
CA GLY A 253 9.21 9.26 11.48
C GLY A 253 8.54 8.07 10.79
N SER A 254 9.32 7.27 10.04
CA SER A 254 8.80 6.08 9.35
C SER A 254 8.40 4.94 10.30
N LEU A 255 8.94 4.92 11.52
CA LEU A 255 8.58 3.97 12.56
C LEU A 255 7.44 4.51 13.44
N ALA A 256 7.56 5.77 13.86
CA ALA A 256 6.62 6.39 14.80
C ALA A 256 5.20 6.49 14.22
N LEU A 257 5.06 6.89 12.97
CA LEU A 257 3.76 7.13 12.34
C LEU A 257 2.87 5.89 12.29
N PRO A 258 3.29 4.76 11.68
CA PRO A 258 2.45 3.57 11.66
C PRO A 258 2.17 3.03 13.07
N LEU A 259 3.16 3.02 13.98
CA LEU A 259 2.93 2.54 15.34
C LEU A 259 1.90 3.38 16.10
N THR A 260 2.02 4.70 16.06
CA THR A 260 1.07 5.62 16.70
C THR A 260 -0.29 5.63 16.01
N ALA A 261 -0.35 5.45 14.69
CA ALA A 261 -1.61 5.33 13.97
C ALA A 261 -2.39 4.08 14.34
N PHE A 262 -1.73 2.91 14.44
CA PHE A 262 -2.41 1.69 14.87
C PHE A 262 -2.76 1.72 16.36
N ALA A 263 -1.91 2.32 17.21
CA ALA A 263 -2.25 2.52 18.62
C ALA A 263 -3.45 3.47 18.78
N ALA A 264 -3.50 4.56 18.02
CA ALA A 264 -4.65 5.45 18.01
C ALA A 264 -5.91 4.77 17.44
N LEU A 265 -5.75 3.85 16.48
CA LEU A 265 -6.87 3.13 15.89
C LEU A 265 -7.53 2.15 16.86
N THR A 266 -6.77 1.52 17.76
CA THR A 266 -7.32 0.53 18.71
C THR A 266 -7.55 1.08 20.12
N GLU A 267 -6.66 1.94 20.62
CA GLU A 267 -6.67 2.38 22.02
C GLU A 267 -7.30 3.75 22.24
N SER A 268 -7.70 4.46 21.16
CA SER A 268 -8.32 5.79 21.26
C SER A 268 -9.80 5.77 20.91
N PRO A 269 -10.65 6.59 21.56
CA PRO A 269 -12.03 6.80 21.12
C PRO A 269 -12.14 7.68 19.86
N ALA A 270 -11.02 8.11 19.26
CA ALA A 270 -11.04 8.86 18.01
C ALA A 270 -11.75 8.06 16.90
N PRO A 271 -12.51 8.72 16.00
CA PRO A 271 -13.04 8.04 14.83
C PRO A 271 -11.90 7.51 13.95
N ALA A 272 -12.11 6.38 13.28
CA ALA A 272 -11.07 5.75 12.45
C ALA A 272 -10.72 6.53 11.18
N TRP A 273 -11.71 7.23 10.60
CA TRP A 273 -11.57 7.85 9.26
C TRP A 273 -10.43 8.90 9.17
N PRO A 274 -10.16 9.79 10.14
CA PRO A 274 -9.03 10.72 10.06
C PRO A 274 -7.69 10.00 10.11
N ILE A 275 -7.59 8.94 10.94
CA ILE A 275 -6.38 8.15 11.12
C ILE A 275 -6.04 7.41 9.83
N ILE A 276 -7.02 6.70 9.25
CA ILE A 276 -6.84 5.97 8.00
C ILE A 276 -6.51 6.93 6.86
N THR A 277 -7.20 8.06 6.77
CA THR A 277 -6.96 9.07 5.73
C THR A 277 -5.55 9.64 5.85
N LEU A 278 -5.10 9.94 7.07
CA LEU A 278 -3.74 10.40 7.34
C LEU A 278 -2.69 9.39 6.89
N VAL A 279 -2.86 8.09 7.23
CA VAL A 279 -1.94 7.05 6.79
C VAL A 279 -1.91 6.94 5.26
N CYS A 280 -3.06 7.02 4.60
CA CYS A 280 -3.15 7.03 3.14
C CYS A 280 -2.39 8.21 2.51
N LEU A 281 -2.55 9.43 3.07
CA LEU A 281 -1.85 10.63 2.61
C LEU A 281 -0.33 10.51 2.78
N GLU A 282 0.13 9.98 3.91
CA GLU A 282 1.56 9.83 4.18
C GLU A 282 2.22 8.73 3.31
N LEU A 283 1.50 7.64 3.03
CA LEU A 283 1.95 6.64 2.06
C LEU A 283 2.02 7.20 0.64
N ALA A 284 1.03 8.01 0.25
CA ALA A 284 0.98 8.66 -1.05
C ALA A 284 2.15 9.62 -1.23
N VAL A 285 2.42 10.48 -0.24
CA VAL A 285 3.55 11.41 -0.30
C VAL A 285 4.88 10.67 -0.26
N GLY A 286 5.02 9.62 0.54
CA GLY A 286 6.24 8.81 0.51
C GLY A 286 6.54 8.22 -0.88
N GLY A 287 5.49 7.82 -1.62
CA GLY A 287 5.61 7.43 -3.03
C GLY A 287 6.05 8.58 -3.93
N LEU A 288 5.43 9.76 -3.78
CA LEU A 288 5.77 10.99 -4.50
C LEU A 288 7.23 11.41 -4.28
N ASP A 289 7.69 11.36 -3.03
CA ASP A 289 9.02 11.78 -2.61
C ASP A 289 10.12 10.90 -3.23
N ASN A 290 9.87 9.60 -3.41
CA ASN A 290 10.76 8.68 -4.13
C ASN A 290 10.83 8.94 -5.64
N LEU A 291 9.82 9.57 -6.22
CA LEU A 291 9.88 9.95 -7.63
C LEU A 291 10.61 11.30 -7.79
N LEU A 292 10.46 12.21 -6.84
CA LEU A 292 11.17 13.49 -6.83
C LEU A 292 12.63 13.39 -6.40
N SER A 293 12.99 12.41 -5.57
CA SER A 293 14.37 12.15 -5.11
C SER A 293 15.31 11.96 -6.31
N HIS A 294 14.85 11.23 -7.33
CA HIS A 294 15.57 11.00 -8.58
C HIS A 294 15.87 12.30 -9.36
N HIS A 295 15.14 13.37 -9.08
CA HIS A 295 15.32 14.68 -9.70
C HIS A 295 15.85 15.75 -8.72
N GLN A 296 16.37 15.31 -7.56
CA GLN A 296 16.85 16.19 -6.48
C GLN A 296 15.82 17.24 -6.02
N ARG A 297 14.53 16.91 -6.09
CA ARG A 297 13.41 17.79 -5.71
C ARG A 297 12.61 17.28 -4.51
N ALA A 298 13.06 16.22 -3.84
CA ALA A 298 12.38 15.63 -2.69
C ALA A 298 12.21 16.61 -1.51
N ALA A 299 11.27 16.33 -0.62
CA ALA A 299 11.09 17.08 0.63
C ALA A 299 12.39 17.11 1.44
N GLY A 300 12.72 18.28 1.99
CA GLY A 300 13.78 18.37 2.98
C GLY A 300 13.41 17.49 4.17
N ALA A 301 14.32 16.64 4.64
CA ALA A 301 14.00 15.66 5.68
C ALA A 301 13.51 16.27 6.99
N ILE A 302 13.90 17.50 7.30
CA ILE A 302 13.39 18.25 8.47
C ILE A 302 11.90 18.58 8.29
N ALA A 303 11.50 19.07 7.12
CA ALA A 303 10.10 19.39 6.84
C ALA A 303 9.23 18.13 6.84
N TRP A 304 9.72 17.06 6.21
CA TRP A 304 9.08 15.75 6.23
C TRP A 304 8.95 15.23 7.66
N GLY A 305 10.03 15.27 8.44
CA GLY A 305 10.06 14.80 9.82
C GLY A 305 9.18 15.60 10.76
N ALA A 306 9.17 16.93 10.65
CA ALA A 306 8.31 17.78 11.44
C ALA A 306 6.83 17.43 11.21
N ARG A 307 6.44 17.15 9.97
CA ARG A 307 5.09 16.71 9.62
C ARG A 307 4.79 15.32 10.19
N THR A 308 5.61 14.32 9.89
CA THR A 308 5.33 12.92 10.26
C THR A 308 5.45 12.68 11.76
N LEU A 309 6.47 13.24 12.42
CA LEU A 309 6.62 13.16 13.88
C LEU A 309 5.57 14.01 14.60
N GLY A 310 5.23 15.20 14.07
CA GLY A 310 4.14 16.01 14.62
C GLY A 310 2.79 15.28 14.54
N ALA A 311 2.50 14.65 13.40
CA ALA A 311 1.32 13.81 13.24
C ALA A 311 1.35 12.60 14.19
N SER A 312 2.50 11.94 14.32
CA SER A 312 2.67 10.81 15.25
C SER A 312 2.45 11.21 16.71
N LEU A 313 2.94 12.38 17.11
CA LEU A 313 2.74 12.94 18.44
C LEU A 313 1.26 13.21 18.70
N LEU A 314 0.58 13.87 17.77
CA LEU A 314 -0.85 14.15 17.88
C LEU A 314 -1.66 12.85 17.97
N LEU A 315 -1.33 11.83 17.17
CA LEU A 315 -1.94 10.50 17.26
C LEU A 315 -1.67 9.83 18.61
N GLY A 316 -0.43 9.89 19.13
CA GLY A 316 -0.13 9.39 20.47
C GLY A 316 -0.93 10.10 21.57
N LEU A 317 -1.16 11.41 21.43
CA LEU A 317 -1.99 12.17 22.36
C LEU A 317 -3.46 11.76 22.32
N THR A 318 -3.96 11.20 21.21
CA THR A 318 -5.35 10.68 21.16
C THR A 318 -5.59 9.54 22.16
N VAL A 319 -4.54 8.77 22.48
CA VAL A 319 -4.58 7.70 23.49
C VAL A 319 -4.39 8.28 24.88
N ALA A 320 -3.48 9.25 25.04
CA ALA A 320 -3.16 9.85 26.34
C ALA A 320 -4.26 10.80 26.86
N VAL A 321 -5.03 11.43 25.95
CA VAL A 321 -6.07 12.42 26.29
C VAL A 321 -7.38 12.06 25.55
N PRO A 322 -8.12 11.04 26.02
CA PRO A 322 -9.31 10.53 25.33
C PRO A 322 -10.38 11.59 25.08
N ASP A 323 -10.56 12.55 25.99
CA ASP A 323 -11.55 13.63 25.88
C ASP A 323 -11.31 14.54 24.66
N GLN A 324 -10.07 14.62 24.17
CA GLN A 324 -9.68 15.43 23.01
C GLN A 324 -9.32 14.59 21.79
N ALA A 325 -9.50 13.27 21.84
CA ALA A 325 -9.04 12.32 20.83
C ALA A 325 -9.49 12.69 19.41
N THR A 326 -10.76 13.06 19.23
CA THR A 326 -11.30 13.45 17.91
C THR A 326 -10.62 14.71 17.36
N ALA A 327 -10.47 15.75 18.20
CA ALA A 327 -9.83 17.00 17.79
C ALA A 327 -8.35 16.77 17.45
N LEU A 328 -7.66 15.95 18.23
CA LEU A 328 -6.26 15.59 18.02
C LEU A 328 -6.05 14.77 16.74
N ALA A 329 -6.92 13.80 16.46
CA ALA A 329 -6.88 13.02 15.22
C ALA A 329 -7.13 13.89 13.98
N ILE A 330 -8.10 14.81 14.05
CA ILE A 330 -8.36 15.79 12.98
C ILE A 330 -7.17 16.74 12.83
N ALA A 331 -6.57 17.23 13.91
CA ALA A 331 -5.39 18.08 13.87
C ALA A 331 -4.21 17.36 13.21
N ALA A 332 -4.00 16.07 13.51
CA ALA A 332 -2.98 15.25 12.88
C ALA A 332 -3.22 15.14 11.36
N LEU A 333 -4.47 14.90 10.95
CA LEU A 333 -4.87 14.83 9.55
C LEU A 333 -4.62 16.17 8.84
N VAL A 334 -5.03 17.29 9.44
CA VAL A 334 -4.84 18.63 8.88
C VAL A 334 -3.35 18.95 8.70
N LEU A 335 -2.53 18.63 9.71
CA LEU A 335 -1.08 18.78 9.62
C LEU A 335 -0.50 18.00 8.43
N SER A 336 -0.91 16.74 8.26
CA SER A 336 -0.51 15.92 7.12
C SER A 336 -0.99 16.55 5.81
N LEU A 337 -2.26 16.90 5.70
CA LEU A 337 -2.90 17.45 4.49
C LEU A 337 -2.24 18.75 4.03
N VAL A 338 -1.98 19.69 4.95
CA VAL A 338 -1.28 20.95 4.65
C VAL A 338 0.14 20.67 4.16
N GLY A 339 0.85 19.76 4.83
CA GLY A 339 2.20 19.38 4.42
C GLY A 339 2.23 18.68 3.06
N VAL A 340 1.27 17.81 2.77
CA VAL A 340 1.09 17.16 1.46
C VAL A 340 0.84 18.22 0.38
N GLY A 341 -0.11 19.13 0.61
CA GLY A 341 -0.44 20.20 -0.33
C GLY A 341 0.75 21.09 -0.65
N ARG A 342 1.56 21.42 0.35
CA ARG A 342 2.81 22.18 0.17
C ARG A 342 3.83 21.44 -0.70
N GLU A 343 4.05 20.15 -0.46
CA GLU A 343 4.99 19.36 -1.25
C GLU A 343 4.54 19.17 -2.69
N PHE A 344 3.25 18.88 -2.90
CA PHE A 344 2.67 18.78 -4.23
C PHE A 344 2.81 20.09 -5.00
N TRP A 345 2.51 21.22 -4.37
CA TRP A 345 2.67 22.55 -4.99
C TRP A 345 4.12 22.84 -5.36
N ARG A 346 5.08 22.49 -4.50
CA ARG A 346 6.52 22.67 -4.76
C ARG A 346 7.02 21.82 -5.93
N GLY A 347 6.49 20.61 -6.09
CA GLY A 347 6.84 19.71 -7.19
C GLY A 347 6.05 19.93 -8.49
N ARG A 348 5.01 20.76 -8.48
CA ARG A 348 3.99 20.86 -9.55
C ARG A 348 4.55 21.04 -10.95
N ASP A 349 5.62 21.84 -11.08
CA ASP A 349 6.19 22.18 -12.38
C ASP A 349 6.80 20.96 -13.07
N TYR A 350 7.24 19.95 -12.29
CA TYR A 350 7.74 18.70 -12.85
C TYR A 350 6.61 17.80 -13.40
N TYR A 351 5.46 17.78 -12.74
CA TYR A 351 4.32 16.95 -13.14
C TYR A 351 3.47 17.59 -14.24
N LEU A 352 3.34 18.92 -14.20
CA LEU A 352 2.46 19.70 -15.07
C LEU A 352 3.18 20.30 -16.28
N ASP A 353 4.45 20.70 -16.17
CA ASP A 353 5.20 21.31 -17.28
C ASP A 353 6.02 20.29 -18.09
N LYS A 354 5.57 20.06 -19.33
CA LYS A 354 6.22 19.16 -20.28
C LYS A 354 7.61 19.61 -20.71
N ARG A 355 7.96 20.90 -20.62
CA ARG A 355 9.27 21.44 -21.04
C ARG A 355 10.37 21.08 -20.06
N ILE A 356 10.13 21.33 -18.77
CA ILE A 356 11.08 21.01 -17.69
C ILE A 356 11.37 19.51 -17.66
N ARG A 357 10.33 18.69 -17.89
CA ARG A 357 10.47 17.24 -17.99
C ARG A 357 11.36 16.78 -19.15
N ARG A 358 11.24 17.42 -20.34
CA ARG A 358 12.10 17.10 -21.49
C ARG A 358 13.55 17.48 -21.22
N ALA A 359 13.78 18.62 -20.56
CA ALA A 359 15.12 19.06 -20.17
C ALA A 359 15.75 18.12 -19.13
N ALA A 360 15.00 17.70 -18.11
CA ALA A 360 15.48 16.76 -17.09
C ALA A 360 15.81 15.37 -17.66
N ASN A 361 14.98 14.85 -18.57
CA ASN A 361 15.24 13.58 -19.24
C ASN A 361 16.44 13.65 -20.20
N ALA A 362 16.62 14.79 -20.88
CA ALA A 362 17.78 15.00 -21.75
C ALA A 362 19.08 15.09 -20.94
N ALA A 363 19.07 15.75 -19.78
CA ALA A 363 20.22 15.83 -18.89
C ALA A 363 20.60 14.45 -18.31
N ALA A 364 19.62 13.65 -17.89
CA ALA A 364 19.86 12.30 -17.36
C ALA A 364 20.32 11.28 -18.42
N ALA A 365 20.05 11.52 -19.71
CA ALA A 365 20.54 10.67 -20.81
C ALA A 365 21.95 11.06 -21.27
N ALA A 366 22.46 12.22 -20.84
CA ALA A 366 23.80 12.71 -21.17
C ALA A 366 24.84 12.41 -20.07
N SER A 367 24.38 11.93 -18.90
CA SER A 367 25.18 11.45 -17.76
C SER A 367 25.18 9.93 -17.71
#